data_AF-A0AAD7I409-F1
#
_entry.id   AF-A0AAD7I409-F1
#
_cell.length_a   1.000
_cell.length_b   1.000
_cell.length_c   1.000
_cell.angle_alpha   90.00
_cell.angle_beta   90.00
_cell.angle_gamma   90.00
#
_symmetry.space_group_name_H-M   'P 1'
#
loop_
_entity.id
_entity.type
_entity.pdbx_description
1 polymer ?
#
loop_
_entity_poly.entity_id
_entity_poly.type
_entity_poly.pdbx_seq_one_letter_code
_entity_poly.pdbx_strand_id
1 'polypeptide(L)'
;MQESASFSAESYFATQPAPPSLAEDIASVQEFVARQAAQNRNVVLVTSGGTTVPLELNVVRFLDNFSAGTRGATSAEYFLKAGYAVIFMHRQFSLQPFSRHYSHSTNPFLDFLAVEGGGGAAADTVGVTADKRADADLLSVLTAYKRVQVAGTLHTLTFVTVNDYLWLLRAVSQELSVLRRRAMYYLAAAVSDFFLPRQKMSEHKIQSGKGSLHIEMDQVPKVLKPMVEEWTRDGYIVSFKLETDEHLLIPKARAALERYGHQVVIGNELHTRKMQVVFVERKRKPLPPLPPGAEDAEPEASTDINEPIPSAAADAPAAESTRTDDATEVVVDGNRTTNEDGEATLGPPPPPKPQAPPATHDDESMTFVESWLRIASQPPAGTTMAQVKEIEEDIIAELVRRHTAWIEHA
;
A
#
# COMPACT_ATOMS: atom_id res chain seq x y z
N MET A 1 0.79 -33.59 5.17
CA MET A 1 0.43 -32.16 5.31
C MET A 1 0.66 -31.54 3.95
N GLN A 2 -0.40 -31.17 3.23
CA GLN A 2 -0.27 -30.43 1.97
C GLN A 2 0.22 -29.02 2.29
N GLU A 3 1.36 -28.61 1.74
CA GLU A 3 1.79 -27.22 1.73
C GLU A 3 0.70 -26.38 1.07
N SER A 4 0.14 -25.42 1.81
CA SER A 4 -0.77 -24.43 1.23
C SER A 4 0.03 -23.63 0.20
N ALA A 5 -0.25 -23.83 -1.09
CA ALA A 5 0.35 -23.05 -2.16
C ALA A 5 0.10 -21.56 -1.89
N SER A 6 1.17 -20.79 -1.61
CA SER A 6 1.01 -19.36 -1.38
C SER A 6 0.48 -18.72 -2.66
N PHE A 7 -0.68 -18.09 -2.57
CA PHE A 7 -1.30 -17.43 -3.70
C PHE A 7 -0.42 -16.26 -4.16
N SER A 8 0.12 -16.31 -5.38
CA SER A 8 0.94 -15.21 -5.92
C SER A 8 0.08 -14.03 -6.34
N ALA A 9 0.68 -12.84 -6.49
CA ALA A 9 -0.04 -11.66 -6.95
C ALA A 9 -0.60 -11.87 -8.37
N GLU A 10 0.13 -12.53 -9.25
CA GLU A 10 -0.25 -12.81 -10.64
C GLU A 10 -1.44 -13.76 -10.69
N SER A 11 -1.43 -14.82 -9.85
CA SER A 11 -2.56 -15.73 -9.72
C SER A 11 -3.81 -15.01 -9.21
N TYR A 12 -3.66 -14.04 -8.31
CA TYR A 12 -4.76 -13.19 -7.86
C TYR A 12 -5.36 -12.38 -9.01
N PHE A 13 -4.55 -11.62 -9.74
CA PHE A 13 -5.05 -10.80 -10.85
C PHE A 13 -5.57 -11.63 -12.02
N ALA A 14 -5.12 -12.88 -12.18
CA ALA A 14 -5.64 -13.79 -13.21
C ALA A 14 -7.03 -14.35 -12.85
N THR A 15 -7.35 -14.47 -11.55
CA THR A 15 -8.57 -15.13 -11.08
C THR A 15 -9.63 -14.18 -10.55
N GLN A 16 -9.24 -12.96 -10.17
CA GLN A 16 -10.16 -11.93 -9.67
C GLN A 16 -10.33 -10.84 -10.74
N PRO A 17 -11.58 -10.50 -11.14
CA PRO A 17 -11.82 -9.56 -12.22
C PRO A 17 -11.41 -8.13 -11.85
N ALA A 18 -10.97 -7.37 -12.85
CA ALA A 18 -10.72 -5.94 -12.69
C ALA A 18 -12.03 -5.16 -12.42
N PRO A 19 -11.97 -4.05 -11.65
CA PRO A 19 -13.09 -3.13 -11.52
C PRO A 19 -13.50 -2.55 -12.88
N PRO A 20 -14.80 -2.33 -13.14
CA PRO A 20 -15.26 -1.77 -14.42
C PRO A 20 -14.68 -0.37 -14.73
N SER A 21 -14.40 0.44 -13.71
CA SER A 21 -13.86 1.80 -13.86
C SER A 21 -12.36 1.84 -14.16
N LEU A 22 -11.65 0.71 -14.06
CA LEU A 22 -10.18 0.69 -14.04
C LEU A 22 -9.54 1.37 -15.25
N ALA A 23 -10.10 1.18 -16.45
CA ALA A 23 -9.56 1.78 -17.67
C ALA A 23 -9.69 3.31 -17.68
N GLU A 24 -10.82 3.83 -17.19
CA GLU A 24 -11.05 5.28 -17.07
C GLU A 24 -10.16 5.88 -15.98
N ASP A 25 -10.04 5.17 -14.85
CA ASP A 25 -9.15 5.54 -13.74
C ASP A 25 -7.69 5.65 -14.23
N ILE A 26 -7.19 4.65 -14.98
CA ILE A 26 -5.84 4.67 -15.56
C ILE A 26 -5.63 5.87 -16.48
N ALA A 27 -6.55 6.12 -17.42
CA ALA A 27 -6.43 7.23 -18.36
C ALA A 27 -6.36 8.59 -17.64
N SER A 28 -7.19 8.77 -16.60
CA SER A 28 -7.20 9.99 -15.80
C SER A 28 -5.91 10.18 -14.98
N VAL A 29 -5.33 9.09 -14.48
CA VAL A 29 -4.04 9.09 -13.77
C VAL A 29 -2.89 9.39 -14.73
N GLN A 30 -2.89 8.80 -15.92
CA GLN A 30 -1.91 9.08 -16.97
C GLN A 30 -1.86 10.57 -17.31
N GLU A 31 -3.02 11.19 -17.54
CA GLU A 31 -3.12 12.62 -17.83
C GLU A 31 -2.59 13.45 -16.64
N PHE A 32 -2.98 13.11 -15.41
CA PHE A 32 -2.50 13.78 -14.22
C PHE A 32 -0.98 13.70 -14.10
N VAL A 33 -0.41 12.49 -14.17
CA VAL A 33 1.03 12.24 -14.05
C VAL A 33 1.81 12.98 -15.13
N ALA A 34 1.34 12.95 -16.38
CA ALA A 34 1.97 13.67 -17.49
C ALA A 34 2.03 15.18 -17.22
N ARG A 35 0.93 15.79 -16.74
CA ARG A 35 0.91 17.21 -16.37
C ARG A 35 1.88 17.54 -15.24
N GLN A 36 1.96 16.71 -14.21
CA GLN A 36 2.88 16.95 -13.08
C GLN A 36 4.35 16.73 -13.47
N ALA A 37 4.63 15.73 -14.31
CA ALA A 37 5.95 15.47 -14.87
C ALA A 37 6.46 16.68 -15.67
N ALA A 38 5.60 17.28 -16.51
CA ALA A 38 5.93 18.48 -17.27
C ALA A 38 6.25 19.70 -16.39
N GLN A 39 5.69 19.75 -15.17
CA GLN A 39 5.99 20.79 -14.17
C GLN A 39 7.17 20.43 -13.26
N ASN A 40 7.86 19.32 -13.52
CA ASN A 40 8.95 18.79 -12.67
C ASN A 40 8.54 18.63 -11.19
N ARG A 41 7.27 18.25 -10.94
CA ARG A 41 6.73 18.13 -9.59
C ARG A 41 6.89 16.69 -9.07
N ASN A 42 7.25 16.55 -7.79
CA ASN A 42 7.19 15.27 -7.10
C ASN A 42 5.73 14.86 -6.89
N VAL A 43 5.42 13.58 -7.10
CA VAL A 43 4.07 13.03 -6.97
C VAL A 43 4.05 11.99 -5.86
N VAL A 44 3.02 12.01 -5.02
CA VAL A 44 2.79 10.99 -3.99
C VAL A 44 1.45 10.30 -4.21
N LEU A 45 1.45 8.97 -4.20
CA LEU A 45 0.25 8.15 -4.03
C LEU A 45 -0.04 7.99 -2.54
N VAL A 46 -1.13 8.58 -2.07
CA VAL A 46 -1.64 8.39 -0.70
C VAL A 46 -2.79 7.40 -0.75
N THR A 47 -2.66 6.28 -0.05
CA THR A 47 -3.79 5.36 0.17
C THR A 47 -4.45 5.60 1.53
N SER A 48 -5.78 5.64 1.58
CA SER A 48 -6.52 6.00 2.79
C SER A 48 -7.83 5.24 2.97
N GLY A 49 -8.23 5.00 4.23
CA GLY A 49 -9.46 4.28 4.56
C GLY A 49 -9.32 2.76 4.56
N GLY A 50 -10.42 2.07 4.84
CA GLY A 50 -10.48 0.62 4.98
C GLY A 50 -10.98 -0.09 3.72
N THR A 51 -10.48 -1.29 3.45
CA THR A 51 -11.03 -2.17 2.41
C THR A 51 -12.09 -3.10 2.96
N THR A 52 -13.10 -3.42 2.15
CA THR A 52 -14.06 -4.48 2.45
C THR A 52 -13.75 -5.79 1.74
N VAL A 53 -14.27 -6.87 2.30
CA VAL A 53 -14.34 -8.19 1.66
C VAL A 53 -15.80 -8.60 1.57
N PRO A 54 -16.40 -8.61 0.37
CA PRO A 54 -17.73 -9.16 0.16
C PRO A 54 -17.81 -10.64 0.57
N LEU A 55 -18.90 -11.05 1.19
CA LEU A 55 -19.15 -12.45 1.55
C LEU A 55 -20.04 -13.17 0.51
N GLU A 56 -20.71 -12.39 -0.34
CA GLU A 56 -21.64 -12.85 -1.37
C GLU A 56 -21.40 -12.07 -2.68
N LEU A 57 -21.76 -12.63 -3.85
CA LEU A 57 -21.67 -11.90 -5.13
C LEU A 57 -22.66 -10.74 -5.19
N ASN A 58 -23.90 -11.01 -4.78
CA ASN A 58 -24.89 -9.97 -4.51
C ASN A 58 -24.71 -9.51 -3.07
N VAL A 59 -23.80 -8.56 -2.88
CA VAL A 59 -23.28 -8.16 -1.58
C VAL A 59 -24.40 -7.68 -0.65
N VAL A 60 -24.62 -8.40 0.43
CA VAL A 60 -25.45 -7.96 1.57
C VAL A 60 -24.59 -7.80 2.82
N ARG A 61 -23.56 -8.62 2.96
CA ARG A 61 -22.63 -8.59 4.09
C ARG A 61 -21.19 -8.51 3.58
N PHE A 62 -20.35 -7.88 4.38
CA PHE A 62 -18.93 -7.77 4.12
C PHE A 62 -18.15 -7.72 5.44
N LEU A 63 -16.90 -8.17 5.38
CA LEU A 63 -15.89 -7.88 6.41
C LEU A 63 -15.29 -6.50 6.10
N ASP A 64 -15.12 -5.63 7.09
CA ASP A 64 -14.51 -4.30 6.90
C ASP A 64 -13.32 -4.12 7.84
N ASN A 65 -12.22 -3.58 7.29
CA ASN A 65 -11.08 -3.16 8.09
C ASN A 65 -11.27 -1.71 8.50
N PHE A 66 -11.53 -1.47 9.78
CA PHE A 66 -11.86 -0.13 10.28
C PHE A 66 -10.76 0.91 10.03
N SER A 67 -11.07 1.93 9.24
CA SER A 67 -10.28 3.15 9.11
C SER A 67 -11.13 4.29 8.58
N ALA A 68 -11.29 5.36 9.39
CA ALA A 68 -12.01 6.57 8.99
C ALA A 68 -11.29 7.35 7.87
N GLY A 69 -10.00 7.09 7.65
CA GLY A 69 -9.19 7.82 6.66
C GLY A 69 -8.54 9.12 7.17
N THR A 70 -8.57 9.39 8.48
CA THR A 70 -8.02 10.63 9.07
C THR A 70 -6.56 10.83 8.70
N ARG A 71 -5.70 9.85 8.98
CA ARG A 71 -4.26 9.95 8.71
C ARG A 71 -3.99 10.25 7.24
N GLY A 72 -4.61 9.52 6.32
CA GLY A 72 -4.41 9.72 4.89
C GLY A 72 -4.89 11.09 4.43
N ALA A 73 -6.10 11.52 4.84
CA ALA A 73 -6.65 12.82 4.46
C ALA A 73 -5.79 13.99 5.00
N THR A 74 -5.39 13.94 6.27
CA THR A 74 -4.50 14.93 6.90
C THR A 74 -3.13 14.93 6.20
N SER A 75 -2.55 13.75 5.95
CA SER A 75 -1.25 13.63 5.27
C SER A 75 -1.28 14.23 3.86
N ALA A 76 -2.36 14.04 3.12
CA ALA A 76 -2.54 14.63 1.79
C ALA A 76 -2.52 16.17 1.82
N GLU A 77 -3.18 16.79 2.81
CA GLU A 77 -3.13 18.25 3.00
C GLU A 77 -1.70 18.75 3.22
N TYR A 78 -0.93 18.06 4.07
CA TYR A 78 0.46 18.43 4.34
C TYR A 78 1.40 18.17 3.16
N PHE A 79 1.20 17.11 2.37
CA PHE A 79 1.95 16.90 1.13
C PHE A 79 1.69 18.00 0.10
N LEU A 80 0.42 18.39 -0.08
CA LEU A 80 0.04 19.52 -0.95
C LEU A 80 0.68 20.83 -0.46
N LYS A 81 0.68 21.08 0.85
CA LYS A 81 1.35 22.23 1.48
C LYS A 81 2.87 22.21 1.22
N ALA A 82 3.49 21.04 1.20
CA ALA A 82 4.90 20.83 0.90
C ALA A 82 5.24 20.89 -0.61
N GLY A 83 4.24 21.12 -1.49
CA GLY A 83 4.43 21.32 -2.93
C GLY A 83 4.35 20.06 -3.79
N TYR A 84 4.01 18.90 -3.20
CA TYR A 84 3.77 17.67 -3.94
C TYR A 84 2.45 17.75 -4.70
N ALA A 85 2.37 16.99 -5.79
CA ALA A 85 1.08 16.56 -6.33
C ALA A 85 0.65 15.27 -5.65
N VAL A 86 -0.64 15.13 -5.35
CA VAL A 86 -1.19 14.00 -4.61
C VAL A 86 -2.20 13.25 -5.46
N ILE A 87 -1.98 11.95 -5.61
CA ILE A 87 -3.04 11.00 -6.00
C ILE A 87 -3.60 10.43 -4.70
N PHE A 88 -4.85 10.75 -4.40
CA PHE A 88 -5.55 10.35 -3.19
C PHE A 88 -6.49 9.19 -3.50
N MET A 89 -5.97 7.97 -3.33
CA MET A 89 -6.73 6.73 -3.51
C MET A 89 -7.38 6.35 -2.18
N HIS A 90 -8.70 6.46 -2.06
CA HIS A 90 -9.39 6.35 -0.78
C HIS A 90 -10.65 5.50 -0.81
N ARG A 91 -11.05 5.00 0.36
CA ARG A 91 -12.34 4.32 0.53
C ARG A 91 -13.47 5.29 0.24
N GLN A 92 -14.41 4.89 -0.62
CA GLN A 92 -15.61 5.69 -0.90
C GLN A 92 -16.30 6.10 0.41
N PHE A 93 -16.65 7.38 0.52
CA PHE A 93 -17.26 8.01 1.71
C PHE A 93 -16.37 8.08 2.96
N SER A 94 -15.09 7.74 2.90
CA SER A 94 -14.15 8.05 3.97
C SER A 94 -13.76 9.54 3.97
N LEU A 95 -13.02 9.95 4.99
CA LEU A 95 -12.46 11.30 5.07
C LEU A 95 -11.60 11.62 3.83
N GLN A 96 -11.78 12.81 3.29
CA GLN A 96 -11.01 13.36 2.17
C GLN A 96 -10.30 14.65 2.62
N PRO A 97 -9.16 15.01 1.99
CA PRO A 97 -8.46 16.25 2.30
C PRO A 97 -9.40 17.46 2.17
N PHE A 98 -9.24 18.42 3.07
CA PHE A 98 -10.05 19.64 3.23
C PHE A 98 -11.49 19.40 3.72
N SER A 99 -12.23 18.46 3.14
CA SER A 99 -13.61 18.17 3.56
C SER A 99 -13.70 17.50 4.94
N ARG A 100 -12.63 16.83 5.39
CA ARG A 100 -12.58 16.18 6.72
C ARG A 100 -12.91 17.11 7.88
N HIS A 101 -12.58 18.40 7.75
CA HIS A 101 -12.85 19.46 8.74
C HIS A 101 -14.36 19.69 8.95
N TYR A 102 -15.17 19.24 8.00
CA TYR A 102 -16.62 19.47 7.92
C TYR A 102 -17.43 18.17 7.77
N SER A 103 -16.79 17.02 7.91
CA SER A 103 -17.43 15.72 7.78
C SER A 103 -17.99 15.20 9.11
N HIS A 104 -18.93 14.26 9.03
CA HIS A 104 -19.47 13.44 10.13
C HIS A 104 -19.76 14.20 11.44
N SER A 105 -21.01 14.64 11.62
CA SER A 105 -21.64 15.10 12.88
C SER A 105 -21.00 16.27 13.65
N THR A 106 -19.77 16.68 13.33
CA THR A 106 -19.06 17.74 14.05
C THR A 106 -19.41 19.13 13.52
N ASN A 107 -19.64 19.22 12.21
CA ASN A 107 -19.95 20.46 11.49
C ASN A 107 -20.86 20.15 10.28
N PRO A 108 -22.17 19.89 10.48
CA PRO A 108 -23.09 19.62 9.37
C PRO A 108 -23.11 20.76 8.35
N PHE A 109 -23.08 20.42 7.06
CA PHE A 109 -23.03 21.41 5.98
C PHE A 109 -24.17 22.43 6.03
N LEU A 110 -25.39 22.00 6.35
CA LEU A 110 -26.55 22.89 6.39
C LEU A 110 -26.49 23.91 7.55
N ASP A 111 -25.73 23.62 8.61
CA ASP A 111 -25.55 24.53 9.74
C ASP A 111 -24.65 25.73 9.36
N PHE A 112 -23.97 25.65 8.22
CA PHE A 112 -23.14 26.74 7.70
C PHE A 112 -23.94 27.71 6.83
N LEU A 113 -25.14 27.32 6.43
CA LEU A 113 -25.98 28.09 5.53
C LEU A 113 -27.00 28.92 6.30
N ALA A 114 -27.29 30.09 5.76
CA ALA A 114 -28.35 30.97 6.22
C ALA A 114 -29.29 31.30 5.04
N VAL A 115 -30.57 31.51 5.35
CA VAL A 115 -31.51 32.07 4.37
C VAL A 115 -31.37 33.59 4.43
N GLU A 116 -30.94 34.19 3.33
CA GLU A 116 -30.84 35.64 3.15
C GLU A 116 -32.07 36.12 2.38
N GLY A 117 -32.98 36.82 3.06
CA GLY A 117 -34.29 37.18 2.52
C GLY A 117 -35.25 37.63 3.60
N GLY A 118 -34.97 38.79 4.21
CA GLY A 118 -35.75 39.29 5.34
C GLY A 118 -36.91 40.18 4.93
N GLY A 119 -37.99 39.61 4.36
CA GLY A 119 -39.34 40.21 4.44
C GLY A 119 -39.73 41.31 3.44
N GLY A 120 -39.12 41.38 2.26
CA GLY A 120 -39.55 42.25 1.14
C GLY A 120 -39.87 41.46 -0.13
N ALA A 121 -40.30 42.14 -1.20
CA ALA A 121 -40.65 41.52 -2.51
C ALA A 121 -39.49 40.82 -3.26
N ALA A 122 -38.30 40.71 -2.65
CA ALA A 122 -37.15 40.01 -3.21
C ALA A 122 -37.17 38.53 -2.78
N ALA A 123 -36.78 37.64 -3.70
CA ALA A 123 -36.74 36.21 -3.44
C ALA A 123 -35.64 35.84 -2.44
N ASP A 124 -35.93 34.82 -1.60
CA ASP A 124 -34.97 34.26 -0.66
C ASP A 124 -33.76 33.67 -1.40
N THR A 125 -32.57 33.90 -0.85
CA THR A 125 -31.29 33.38 -1.38
C THR A 125 -30.52 32.64 -0.28
N VAL A 126 -29.55 31.81 -0.68
CA VAL A 126 -28.70 31.05 0.25
C VAL A 126 -27.41 31.82 0.49
N GLY A 127 -27.11 32.13 1.75
CA GLY A 127 -25.86 32.72 2.21
C GLY A 127 -25.14 31.85 3.23
N VAL A 128 -23.96 32.30 3.68
CA VAL A 128 -23.21 31.68 4.79
C VAL A 128 -23.56 32.36 6.10
N THR A 129 -23.68 31.63 7.21
CA THR A 129 -23.94 32.20 8.55
C THR A 129 -22.86 33.22 8.95
N ALA A 130 -23.24 34.23 9.74
CA ALA A 130 -22.32 35.30 10.15
C ALA A 130 -21.07 34.75 10.87
N ASP A 131 -21.29 33.78 11.75
CA ASP A 131 -20.25 33.09 12.52
C ASP A 131 -19.23 32.43 11.60
N LYS A 132 -19.71 31.75 10.55
CA LYS A 132 -18.85 31.06 9.57
C LYS A 132 -18.18 32.01 8.58
N ARG A 133 -18.75 33.18 8.31
CA ARG A 133 -18.06 34.23 7.52
C ARG A 133 -16.82 34.77 8.22
N ALA A 134 -16.85 34.82 9.56
CA ALA A 134 -15.73 35.30 10.37
C ALA A 134 -14.75 34.17 10.78
N ASP A 135 -15.01 32.92 10.35
CA ASP A 135 -14.22 31.75 10.72
C ASP A 135 -12.89 31.72 9.92
N ALA A 136 -11.81 32.08 10.60
CA ALA A 136 -10.47 32.14 10.00
C ALA A 136 -9.96 30.76 9.56
N ASP A 137 -10.37 29.69 10.24
CA ASP A 137 -9.97 28.32 9.89
C ASP A 137 -10.69 27.88 8.61
N LEU A 138 -11.98 28.20 8.49
CA LEU A 138 -12.73 27.98 7.26
C LEU A 138 -12.10 28.72 6.07
N LEU A 139 -11.74 29.98 6.25
CA LEU A 139 -11.05 30.77 5.22
C LEU A 139 -9.71 30.13 4.83
N SER A 140 -8.91 29.69 5.81
CA SER A 140 -7.62 29.02 5.57
C SER A 140 -7.79 27.73 4.76
N VAL A 141 -8.70 26.85 5.19
CA VAL A 141 -8.98 25.57 4.53
C VAL A 141 -9.53 25.78 3.12
N LEU A 142 -10.48 26.70 2.94
CA LEU A 142 -11.07 27.01 1.64
C LEU A 142 -10.03 27.61 0.68
N THR A 143 -9.16 28.49 1.18
CA THR A 143 -8.07 29.10 0.39
C THR A 143 -7.10 28.03 -0.09
N ALA A 144 -6.68 27.12 0.79
CA ALA A 144 -5.80 26.02 0.44
C ALA A 144 -6.45 25.07 -0.58
N TYR A 145 -7.71 24.70 -0.38
CA TYR A 145 -8.49 23.89 -1.31
C TYR A 145 -8.57 24.54 -2.70
N LYS A 146 -8.93 25.83 -2.78
CA LYS A 146 -9.03 26.55 -4.06
C LYS A 146 -7.68 26.65 -4.77
N ARG A 147 -6.59 26.88 -4.02
CA ARG A 147 -5.23 26.88 -4.58
C ARG A 147 -4.88 25.53 -5.20
N VAL A 148 -5.22 24.43 -4.54
CA VAL A 148 -4.99 23.07 -5.04
C VAL A 148 -5.81 22.78 -6.29
N GLN A 149 -7.08 23.22 -6.34
CA GLN A 149 -7.93 23.11 -7.53
C GLN A 149 -7.32 23.86 -8.72
N VAL A 150 -6.93 25.12 -8.52
CA VAL A 150 -6.33 25.96 -9.59
C VAL A 150 -5.00 25.36 -10.07
N ALA A 151 -4.17 24.87 -9.15
CA ALA A 151 -2.91 24.22 -9.50
C ALA A 151 -3.08 22.83 -10.12
N GLY A 152 -4.27 22.22 -10.00
CA GLY A 152 -4.56 20.87 -10.49
C GLY A 152 -3.63 19.82 -9.88
N THR A 153 -3.31 19.94 -8.58
CA THR A 153 -2.30 19.14 -7.85
C THR A 153 -2.89 18.00 -7.02
N LEU A 154 -4.21 17.86 -6.97
CA LEU A 154 -4.90 16.76 -6.31
C LEU A 154 -5.72 15.98 -7.34
N HIS A 155 -5.54 14.67 -7.37
CA HIS A 155 -6.33 13.73 -8.16
C HIS A 155 -6.88 12.65 -7.24
N THR A 156 -8.16 12.29 -7.36
CA THR A 156 -8.84 11.40 -6.41
C THR A 156 -9.32 10.14 -7.10
N LEU A 157 -9.04 8.99 -6.51
CA LEU A 157 -9.55 7.68 -6.92
C LEU A 157 -10.29 7.05 -5.74
N THR A 158 -11.34 6.28 -6.02
CA THR A 158 -12.13 5.61 -4.98
C THR A 158 -12.06 4.10 -5.10
N PHE A 159 -11.98 3.41 -3.96
CA PHE A 159 -12.17 1.96 -3.86
C PHE A 159 -13.21 1.63 -2.78
N VAL A 160 -13.73 0.41 -2.81
CA VAL A 160 -14.55 -0.13 -1.71
C VAL A 160 -13.97 -1.44 -1.23
N THR A 161 -13.75 -2.37 -2.14
CA THR A 161 -13.27 -3.72 -1.82
C THR A 161 -11.75 -3.82 -1.84
N VAL A 162 -11.21 -4.88 -1.24
CA VAL A 162 -9.78 -5.21 -1.34
C VAL A 162 -9.38 -5.50 -2.80
N ASN A 163 -10.28 -6.03 -3.62
CA ASN A 163 -10.01 -6.27 -5.04
C ASN A 163 -9.83 -4.95 -5.81
N ASP A 164 -10.74 -3.99 -5.59
CA ASP A 164 -10.63 -2.65 -6.20
C ASP A 164 -9.30 -2.00 -5.82
N TYR A 165 -8.97 -2.05 -4.53
CA TYR A 165 -7.73 -1.50 -3.99
C TYR A 165 -6.49 -2.11 -4.66
N LEU A 166 -6.42 -3.44 -4.80
CA LEU A 166 -5.23 -4.11 -5.35
C LEU A 166 -5.07 -3.84 -6.85
N TRP A 167 -6.17 -3.83 -7.61
CA TRP A 167 -6.15 -3.50 -9.03
C TRP A 167 -5.73 -2.05 -9.28
N LEU A 168 -6.32 -1.10 -8.55
CA LEU A 168 -5.96 0.31 -8.64
C LEU A 168 -4.52 0.54 -8.18
N LEU A 169 -4.10 -0.04 -7.05
CA LEU A 169 -2.72 0.10 -6.57
C LEU A 169 -1.71 -0.38 -7.60
N ARG A 170 -1.94 -1.54 -8.23
CA ARG A 170 -1.07 -2.06 -9.28
C ARG A 170 -1.01 -1.10 -10.47
N ALA A 171 -2.16 -0.74 -11.03
CA ALA A 171 -2.23 0.09 -12.22
C ALA A 171 -1.62 1.48 -11.98
N VAL A 172 -2.01 2.15 -10.90
CA VAL A 172 -1.49 3.48 -10.54
C VAL A 172 0.02 3.41 -10.26
N SER A 173 0.52 2.34 -9.65
CA SER A 173 1.97 2.20 -9.42
C SER A 173 2.75 2.10 -10.72
N GLN A 174 2.21 1.38 -11.72
CA GLN A 174 2.81 1.27 -13.04
C GLN A 174 2.82 2.61 -13.78
N GLU A 175 1.73 3.38 -13.71
CA GLU A 175 1.67 4.73 -14.30
C GLU A 175 2.62 5.72 -13.63
N LEU A 176 2.82 5.60 -12.32
CA LEU A 176 3.75 6.46 -11.57
C LEU A 176 5.21 6.13 -11.81
N SER A 177 5.49 4.95 -12.38
CA SER A 177 6.86 4.44 -12.56
C SER A 177 7.70 5.35 -13.49
N VAL A 178 7.05 6.09 -14.40
CA VAL A 178 7.69 7.11 -15.26
C VAL A 178 8.36 8.23 -14.48
N LEU A 179 7.91 8.52 -13.25
CA LEU A 179 8.49 9.55 -12.39
C LEU A 179 9.72 9.06 -11.62
N ARG A 180 9.95 7.74 -11.59
CA ARG A 180 11.07 7.08 -10.90
C ARG A 180 11.18 7.56 -9.45
N ARG A 181 12.37 8.04 -9.06
CA ARG A 181 12.68 8.55 -7.72
C ARG A 181 11.86 9.75 -7.27
N ARG A 182 11.12 10.41 -8.17
CA ARG A 182 10.22 11.52 -7.83
C ARG A 182 8.81 11.05 -7.44
N ALA A 183 8.53 9.75 -7.54
CA ALA A 183 7.30 9.14 -7.04
C ALA A 183 7.48 8.63 -5.61
N MET A 184 6.60 9.06 -4.72
CA MET A 184 6.46 8.52 -3.37
C MET A 184 5.17 7.71 -3.25
N TYR A 185 5.20 6.64 -2.45
CA TYR A 185 4.03 5.84 -2.11
C TYR A 185 3.84 5.86 -0.60
N TYR A 186 2.73 6.46 -0.15
CA TYR A 186 2.35 6.58 1.25
C TYR A 186 1.14 5.67 1.52
N LEU A 187 1.42 4.44 1.93
CA LEU A 187 0.44 3.34 1.96
C LEU A 187 -0.26 3.25 3.32
N ALA A 188 -1.15 4.21 3.61
CA ALA A 188 -1.84 4.33 4.91
C ALA A 188 -3.24 3.66 4.96
N ALA A 189 -3.69 3.00 3.89
CA ALA A 189 -4.93 2.25 3.88
C ALA A 189 -4.89 1.02 4.80
N ALA A 190 -6.02 0.70 5.43
CA ALA A 190 -6.21 -0.52 6.21
C ALA A 190 -6.68 -1.65 5.28
N VAL A 191 -5.72 -2.32 4.66
CA VAL A 191 -5.97 -3.41 3.69
C VAL A 191 -6.30 -4.71 4.42
N SER A 192 -7.29 -5.44 3.94
CA SER A 192 -7.68 -6.75 4.46
C SER A 192 -6.57 -7.77 4.26
N ASP A 193 -6.24 -8.54 5.30
CA ASP A 193 -5.24 -9.62 5.22
C ASP A 193 -5.80 -10.92 4.63
N PHE A 194 -7.12 -11.06 4.64
CA PHE A 194 -7.86 -12.22 4.14
C PHE A 194 -8.94 -11.77 3.16
N PHE A 195 -9.29 -12.63 2.21
CA PHE A 195 -10.37 -12.40 1.25
C PHE A 195 -11.13 -13.70 0.98
N LEU A 196 -12.34 -13.60 0.43
CA LEU A 196 -13.11 -14.75 -0.03
C LEU A 196 -12.99 -14.83 -1.57
N PRO A 197 -12.30 -15.85 -2.15
CA PRO A 197 -12.22 -16.00 -3.59
C PRO A 197 -13.59 -16.09 -4.22
N ARG A 198 -13.77 -15.47 -5.38
CA ARG A 198 -15.05 -15.45 -6.10
C ARG A 198 -15.66 -16.83 -6.34
N GLN A 199 -14.82 -17.84 -6.56
CA GLN A 199 -15.21 -19.23 -6.77
C GLN A 199 -15.83 -19.88 -5.53
N LYS A 200 -15.53 -19.36 -4.33
CA LYS A 200 -16.04 -19.82 -3.03
C LYS A 200 -17.21 -18.97 -2.52
N MET A 201 -17.57 -17.89 -3.21
CA MET A 201 -18.65 -16.98 -2.79
C MET A 201 -20.04 -17.52 -3.16
N SER A 202 -20.99 -17.37 -2.24
CA SER A 202 -22.42 -17.59 -2.54
C SER A 202 -22.93 -16.48 -3.46
N GLU A 203 -23.75 -16.82 -4.46
CA GLU A 203 -24.35 -15.81 -5.32
C GLU A 203 -25.35 -14.93 -4.56
N HIS A 204 -26.11 -15.52 -3.64
CA HIS A 204 -27.17 -14.85 -2.89
C HIS A 204 -26.86 -14.77 -1.39
N LYS A 205 -27.61 -13.91 -0.69
CA LYS A 205 -27.57 -13.73 0.76
C LYS A 205 -27.51 -15.06 1.50
N ILE A 206 -26.48 -15.24 2.33
CA ILE A 206 -26.33 -16.43 3.17
C ILE A 206 -27.50 -16.47 4.18
N GLN A 207 -28.24 -17.59 4.19
CA GLN A 207 -29.45 -17.79 5.00
C GLN A 207 -29.10 -18.27 6.43
N SER A 208 -29.83 -17.78 7.44
CA SER A 208 -29.52 -17.99 8.86
C SER A 208 -30.09 -19.28 9.49
N GLY A 209 -30.39 -20.31 8.69
CA GLY A 209 -31.22 -21.45 9.11
C GLY A 209 -30.57 -22.51 10.02
N LYS A 210 -29.24 -22.49 10.22
CA LYS A 210 -28.50 -23.61 10.86
C LYS A 210 -27.77 -23.25 12.17
N GLY A 211 -28.10 -22.13 12.81
CA GLY A 211 -27.61 -21.77 14.16
C GLY A 211 -26.15 -21.31 14.28
N SER A 212 -25.28 -21.60 13.29
CA SER A 212 -23.90 -21.07 13.22
C SER A 212 -23.50 -20.73 11.78
N LEU A 213 -22.58 -19.77 11.62
CA LEU A 213 -22.01 -19.35 10.33
C LEU A 213 -20.49 -19.52 10.40
N HIS A 214 -19.95 -20.39 9.54
CA HIS A 214 -18.52 -20.60 9.37
C HIS A 214 -18.09 -19.99 8.03
N ILE A 215 -17.07 -19.14 8.06
CA ILE A 215 -16.51 -18.49 6.87
C ILE A 215 -15.03 -18.87 6.80
N GLU A 216 -14.64 -19.52 5.71
CA GLU A 216 -13.26 -19.85 5.40
C GLU A 216 -12.75 -18.86 4.36
N MET A 217 -11.61 -18.22 4.64
CA MET A 217 -11.05 -17.14 3.82
C MET A 217 -9.60 -17.43 3.48
N ASP A 218 -9.18 -17.01 2.29
CA ASP A 218 -7.81 -17.18 1.81
C ASP A 218 -6.99 -15.92 2.13
N GLN A 219 -5.68 -16.06 2.29
CA GLN A 219 -4.81 -14.92 2.56
C GLN A 219 -4.67 -14.03 1.31
N VAL A 220 -4.75 -12.71 1.50
CA VAL A 220 -4.48 -11.74 0.44
C VAL A 220 -2.99 -11.81 0.05
N PRO A 221 -2.66 -11.82 -1.26
CA PRO A 221 -1.28 -11.87 -1.73
C PRO A 221 -0.49 -10.66 -1.21
N LYS A 222 0.78 -10.91 -0.88
CA LYS A 222 1.67 -9.84 -0.38
C LYS A 222 2.23 -9.03 -1.54
N VAL A 223 1.51 -7.97 -1.94
CA VAL A 223 1.82 -7.16 -3.13
C VAL A 223 2.97 -6.16 -2.98
N LEU A 224 3.45 -5.91 -1.76
CA LEU A 224 4.55 -4.94 -1.55
C LEU A 224 5.87 -5.38 -2.21
N LYS A 225 6.16 -6.68 -2.25
CA LYS A 225 7.37 -7.18 -2.91
C LYS A 225 7.32 -7.00 -4.43
N PRO A 226 6.25 -7.45 -5.15
CA PRO A 226 6.06 -7.13 -6.56
C PRO A 226 6.08 -5.62 -6.84
N MET A 227 5.51 -4.81 -5.94
CA MET A 227 5.53 -3.36 -6.09
C MET A 227 6.96 -2.80 -6.14
N VAL A 228 7.83 -3.23 -5.22
CA VAL A 228 9.24 -2.83 -5.15
C VAL A 228 10.05 -3.39 -6.33
N GLU A 229 9.84 -4.65 -6.71
CA GLU A 229 10.69 -5.35 -7.68
C GLU A 229 10.25 -5.14 -9.14
N GLU A 230 8.97 -4.86 -9.39
CA GLU A 230 8.37 -4.88 -10.73
C GLU A 230 7.56 -3.63 -11.06
N TRP A 231 6.66 -3.18 -10.17
CA TRP A 231 5.72 -2.13 -10.54
C TRP A 231 6.33 -0.73 -10.49
N THR A 232 7.23 -0.47 -9.54
CA THR A 232 7.87 0.85 -9.36
C THR A 232 9.25 0.76 -8.70
N ARG A 233 10.23 0.25 -9.46
CA ARG A 233 11.60 -0.04 -8.96
C ARG A 233 12.31 1.13 -8.30
N ASP A 234 12.12 2.33 -8.82
CA ASP A 234 12.80 3.54 -8.35
C ASP A 234 11.96 4.38 -7.37
N GLY A 235 10.73 3.94 -7.08
CA GLY A 235 9.79 4.66 -6.22
C GLY A 235 10.19 4.64 -4.75
N TYR A 236 9.86 5.72 -4.04
CA TYR A 236 10.08 5.81 -2.59
C TYR A 236 8.85 5.31 -1.83
N ILE A 237 8.91 4.09 -1.32
CA ILE A 237 7.78 3.38 -0.74
C ILE A 237 7.82 3.45 0.79
N VAL A 238 6.75 3.99 1.35
CA VAL A 238 6.49 4.15 2.79
C VAL A 238 5.28 3.28 3.14
N SER A 239 5.49 2.29 4.01
CA SER A 239 4.40 1.45 4.52
C SER A 239 4.11 1.74 5.99
N PHE A 240 2.93 1.33 6.44
CA PHE A 240 2.49 1.47 7.83
C PHE A 240 2.45 0.14 8.54
N LYS A 241 2.85 0.15 9.81
CA LYS A 241 2.62 -0.95 10.75
C LYS A 241 1.88 -0.43 11.97
N LEU A 242 0.70 -0.99 12.23
CA LEU A 242 -0.11 -0.71 13.41
C LEU A 242 -0.05 -1.94 14.32
N GLU A 243 0.36 -1.74 15.56
CA GLU A 243 0.36 -2.80 16.58
C GLU A 243 -0.33 -2.31 17.85
N THR A 244 -0.77 -3.25 18.68
CA THR A 244 -1.31 -2.97 20.03
C THR A 244 -0.31 -3.31 21.14
N ASP A 245 0.78 -3.99 20.79
CA ASP A 245 1.88 -4.34 21.68
C ASP A 245 3.15 -3.64 21.18
N GLU A 246 3.70 -2.76 22.01
CA GLU A 246 4.90 -1.97 21.72
C GLU A 246 6.12 -2.87 21.45
N HIS A 247 6.22 -4.03 22.13
CA HIS A 247 7.33 -4.95 21.95
C HIS A 247 7.33 -5.65 20.59
N LEU A 248 6.18 -5.70 19.91
CA LEU A 248 6.06 -6.30 18.58
C LEU A 248 6.27 -5.29 17.44
N LEU A 249 6.20 -3.99 17.73
CA LEU A 249 6.17 -2.94 16.70
C LEU A 249 7.47 -2.90 15.89
N ILE A 250 8.62 -2.78 16.56
CA ILE A 250 9.93 -2.70 15.89
C ILE A 250 10.30 -4.01 15.20
N PRO A 251 10.19 -5.20 15.85
CA PRO A 251 10.50 -6.46 15.18
C PRO A 251 9.67 -6.68 13.91
N LYS A 252 8.37 -6.37 13.94
CA LYS A 252 7.50 -6.51 12.76
C LYS A 252 7.79 -5.47 11.67
N ALA A 253 8.21 -4.26 12.04
CA ALA A 253 8.64 -3.25 11.09
C ALA A 253 9.93 -3.68 10.36
N ARG A 254 10.94 -4.15 11.10
CA ARG A 254 12.18 -4.70 10.53
C ARG A 254 11.89 -5.89 9.61
N ALA A 255 11.07 -6.85 10.07
CA ALA A 255 10.67 -8.00 9.25
C ALA A 255 9.95 -7.59 7.95
N ALA A 256 9.17 -6.51 7.95
CA ALA A 256 8.54 -5.99 6.75
C ALA A 256 9.58 -5.39 5.76
N LEU A 257 10.57 -4.65 6.25
CA LEU A 257 11.67 -4.14 5.42
C LEU A 257 12.54 -5.28 4.86
N GLU A 258 12.77 -6.33 5.65
CA GLU A 258 13.46 -7.54 5.22
C GLU A 258 12.72 -8.26 4.11
N ARG A 259 11.43 -8.49 4.32
CA ARG A 259 10.59 -9.25 3.39
C ARG A 259 10.32 -8.53 2.08
N TYR A 260 10.11 -7.21 2.13
CA TYR A 260 9.62 -6.46 0.97
C TYR A 260 10.66 -5.54 0.33
N GLY A 261 11.74 -5.16 1.03
CA GLY A 261 12.82 -4.35 0.45
C GLY A 261 12.53 -2.86 0.25
N HIS A 262 11.32 -2.38 0.58
CA HIS A 262 10.96 -0.96 0.54
C HIS A 262 11.74 -0.09 1.55
N GLN A 263 11.63 1.23 1.41
CA GLN A 263 12.55 2.19 2.01
C GLN A 263 12.25 2.47 3.49
N VAL A 264 10.98 2.67 3.85
CA VAL A 264 10.59 3.09 5.21
C VAL A 264 9.33 2.37 5.68
N VAL A 265 9.34 1.93 6.94
CA VAL A 265 8.13 1.55 7.68
C VAL A 265 7.86 2.59 8.76
N ILE A 266 6.64 3.13 8.80
CA ILE A 266 6.15 3.96 9.90
C ILE A 266 5.35 3.08 10.86
N GLY A 267 5.96 2.78 12.00
CA GLY A 267 5.35 2.06 13.10
C GLY A 267 4.51 2.98 13.99
N ASN A 268 3.32 2.51 14.37
CA ASN A 268 2.41 3.19 15.28
C ASN A 268 1.83 2.18 16.27
N GLU A 269 1.81 2.53 17.55
CA GLU A 269 1.02 1.81 18.54
C GLU A 269 -0.40 2.42 18.60
N LEU A 270 -1.45 1.59 18.67
CA LEU A 270 -2.85 1.99 18.51
C LEU A 270 -3.31 3.15 19.41
N HIS A 271 -2.95 3.14 20.69
CA HIS A 271 -3.39 4.12 21.67
C HIS A 271 -2.62 5.44 21.55
N THR A 272 -1.36 5.38 21.13
CA THR A 272 -0.44 6.51 21.05
C THR A 272 -0.18 7.02 19.63
N ARG A 273 -0.81 6.43 18.60
CA ARG A 273 -0.63 6.74 17.17
C ARG A 273 -0.82 8.21 16.76
N LYS A 274 -1.51 9.01 17.59
CA LYS A 274 -1.71 10.45 17.37
C LYS A 274 -0.57 11.30 17.96
N MET A 275 0.21 10.73 18.88
CA MET A 275 1.21 11.45 19.67
C MET A 275 2.64 11.02 19.37
N GLN A 276 2.84 9.78 18.92
CA GLN A 276 4.16 9.29 18.57
C GLN A 276 4.11 8.28 17.43
N VAL A 277 5.16 8.28 16.62
CA VAL A 277 5.42 7.28 15.59
C VAL A 277 6.92 6.97 15.54
N VAL A 278 7.25 5.79 15.03
CA VAL A 278 8.64 5.39 14.77
C VAL A 278 8.86 5.17 13.28
N PHE A 279 9.92 5.76 12.75
CA PHE A 279 10.43 5.49 11.42
C PHE A 279 11.48 4.40 11.54
N VAL A 280 11.30 3.30 10.81
CA VAL A 280 12.28 2.23 10.70
C VAL A 280 12.76 2.18 9.26
N GLU A 281 14.07 2.22 9.05
CA GLU A 281 14.71 2.15 7.74
C GLU A 281 15.99 1.31 7.79
N ARG A 282 16.45 0.83 6.63
CA ARG A 282 17.75 0.15 6.55
C ARG A 282 18.88 1.17 6.61
N LYS A 283 19.92 0.88 7.40
CA LYS A 283 21.15 1.66 7.41
C LYS A 283 21.82 1.52 6.03
N ARG A 284 22.01 2.63 5.31
CA ARG A 284 22.78 2.60 4.06
C ARG A 284 24.22 2.19 4.37
N LYS A 285 24.76 1.20 3.65
CA LYS A 285 26.22 1.02 3.59
C LYS A 285 26.80 2.26 2.90
N PRO A 286 27.85 2.91 3.44
CA PRO A 286 28.62 3.87 2.67
C PRO A 286 29.08 3.20 1.38
N LEU A 287 28.97 3.89 0.23
CA LEU A 287 29.63 3.44 -0.98
C LEU A 287 31.13 3.28 -0.67
N PRO A 288 31.79 2.19 -1.11
CA PRO A 288 33.24 2.11 -0.99
C PRO A 288 33.86 3.34 -1.69
N PRO A 289 34.92 3.95 -1.11
CA PRO A 289 35.59 5.05 -1.77
C PRO A 289 36.02 4.61 -3.17
N LEU A 290 35.81 5.48 -4.16
CA LEU A 290 36.32 5.28 -5.52
C LEU A 290 37.80 4.89 -5.43
N PRO A 291 38.25 3.87 -6.20
CA PRO A 291 39.65 3.52 -6.22
C PRO A 291 40.49 4.76 -6.57
N PRO A 292 41.60 5.01 -5.86
CA PRO A 292 42.44 6.17 -6.14
C PRO A 292 42.92 6.09 -7.60
N GLY A 293 42.53 7.07 -8.42
CA GLY A 293 42.83 7.13 -9.85
C GLY A 293 41.64 7.26 -10.80
N ALA A 294 40.42 7.42 -10.31
CA ALA A 294 39.22 7.70 -11.13
C ALA A 294 38.83 9.19 -11.17
N GLU A 295 39.82 10.09 -11.15
CA GLU A 295 39.64 11.49 -11.55
C GLU A 295 40.16 11.62 -12.99
N ASP A 296 39.37 12.29 -13.84
CA ASP A 296 39.61 12.60 -15.26
C ASP A 296 39.32 11.49 -16.29
N ALA A 297 38.04 11.17 -16.49
CA ALA A 297 37.55 10.73 -17.79
C ALA A 297 36.29 11.53 -18.16
N GLU A 298 36.43 12.47 -19.10
CA GLU A 298 35.31 13.13 -19.74
C GLU A 298 34.42 12.09 -20.44
N PRO A 299 33.09 12.31 -20.53
CA PRO A 299 32.21 11.37 -21.21
C PRO A 299 32.44 11.48 -22.72
N GLU A 300 33.09 10.48 -23.32
CA GLU A 300 33.10 10.32 -24.77
C GLU A 300 31.68 10.03 -25.28
N ALA A 301 31.23 10.84 -26.23
CA ALA A 301 29.99 10.68 -26.94
C ALA A 301 30.01 9.36 -27.74
N SER A 302 29.17 8.38 -27.37
CA SER A 302 28.97 7.19 -28.19
C SER A 302 28.11 7.55 -29.39
N THR A 303 28.75 7.65 -30.55
CA THR A 303 28.13 7.73 -31.88
C THR A 303 27.38 6.46 -32.24
N ASP A 304 26.27 6.64 -32.95
CA ASP A 304 25.47 5.63 -33.65
C ASP A 304 26.28 4.48 -34.26
N ILE A 305 25.81 3.25 -34.04
CA ILE A 305 26.02 2.15 -34.99
C ILE A 305 24.70 1.45 -35.22
N ASN A 306 24.10 1.79 -36.35
CA ASN A 306 22.92 1.18 -36.93
C ASN A 306 23.42 0.16 -37.97
N GLU A 307 23.32 -1.14 -37.71
CA GLU A 307 23.35 -2.17 -38.77
C GLU A 307 22.49 -3.40 -38.38
N PRO A 308 21.92 -4.10 -39.37
CA PRO A 308 20.61 -4.76 -39.25
C PRO A 308 20.68 -6.25 -38.88
N ILE A 309 19.63 -6.73 -38.19
CA ILE A 309 19.39 -8.14 -37.91
C ILE A 309 18.78 -8.81 -39.16
N PRO A 310 19.37 -9.89 -39.72
CA PRO A 310 18.78 -10.61 -40.83
C PRO A 310 17.64 -11.55 -40.39
N SER A 311 16.57 -11.49 -41.19
CA SER A 311 15.40 -12.37 -41.22
C SER A 311 15.76 -13.84 -41.45
N ALA A 312 15.15 -14.75 -40.70
CA ALA A 312 15.02 -16.16 -41.06
C ALA A 312 13.59 -16.63 -40.81
N ALA A 313 12.93 -17.01 -41.90
CA ALA A 313 11.61 -17.60 -41.94
C ALA A 313 11.67 -19.14 -41.78
N ALA A 314 10.56 -19.69 -41.27
CA ALA A 314 9.94 -20.99 -41.54
C ALA A 314 10.80 -22.27 -41.55
N ASP A 315 10.46 -23.23 -40.69
CA ASP A 315 9.76 -24.44 -41.17
C ASP A 315 9.17 -25.28 -40.02
N ALA A 316 7.95 -25.76 -40.24
CA ALA A 316 7.32 -26.85 -39.50
C ALA A 316 7.78 -28.21 -40.07
N PRO A 317 7.49 -29.33 -39.39
CA PRO A 317 6.48 -30.19 -40.01
C PRO A 317 5.51 -30.84 -39.03
N ALA A 318 4.34 -31.16 -39.59
CA ALA A 318 3.31 -32.00 -39.03
C ALA A 318 3.65 -33.50 -39.23
N ALA A 319 3.17 -34.35 -38.32
CA ALA A 319 2.83 -35.74 -38.60
C ALA A 319 1.71 -36.21 -37.66
N GLU A 320 0.69 -36.80 -38.26
CA GLU A 320 -0.56 -37.30 -37.68
C GLU A 320 -0.56 -38.84 -37.62
N SER A 321 -1.56 -39.43 -36.92
CA SER A 321 -2.02 -40.83 -36.96
C SER A 321 -1.29 -41.80 -35.99
N THR A 322 -1.92 -42.66 -35.15
CA THR A 322 -3.24 -43.31 -35.15
C THR A 322 -3.55 -43.99 -33.79
N ARG A 323 -4.84 -44.25 -33.53
CA ARG A 323 -5.49 -44.98 -32.41
C ARG A 323 -5.06 -46.44 -32.18
N THR A 324 -5.25 -46.95 -30.95
CA THR A 324 -6.27 -47.96 -30.47
C THR A 324 -6.01 -48.28 -28.97
N ASP A 325 -6.97 -48.04 -28.06
CA ASP A 325 -7.87 -49.00 -27.36
C ASP A 325 -7.15 -50.12 -26.54
N ASP A 326 -7.33 -50.15 -25.22
CA ASP A 326 -8.20 -51.13 -24.49
C ASP A 326 -8.00 -51.09 -22.94
N ALA A 327 -8.99 -51.63 -22.23
CA ALA A 327 -9.46 -51.35 -20.88
C ALA A 327 -8.90 -52.19 -19.70
N THR A 328 -9.25 -51.74 -18.47
CA THR A 328 -9.55 -52.52 -17.21
C THR A 328 -8.42 -53.40 -16.61
N GLU A 329 -8.26 -53.65 -15.30
CA GLU A 329 -9.19 -53.84 -14.18
C GLU A 329 -8.42 -53.81 -12.82
N VAL A 330 -9.18 -53.89 -11.71
CA VAL A 330 -8.85 -53.74 -10.28
C VAL A 330 -8.48 -55.10 -9.62
N VAL A 331 -8.09 -55.07 -8.32
CA VAL A 331 -8.10 -56.12 -7.24
C VAL A 331 -6.67 -56.43 -6.75
N VAL A 332 -6.20 -56.01 -5.56
CA VAL A 332 -6.54 -56.24 -4.12
C VAL A 332 -6.44 -57.70 -3.67
N ASP A 333 -5.33 -58.04 -2.99
CA ASP A 333 -5.20 -58.92 -1.81
C ASP A 333 -3.70 -58.93 -1.46
N GLY A 334 -3.20 -58.75 -0.24
CA GLY A 334 -3.69 -59.25 1.04
C GLY A 334 -2.79 -60.41 1.48
N ASN A 335 -1.72 -60.15 2.25
CA ASN A 335 -1.42 -61.06 3.36
C ASN A 335 -0.43 -60.49 4.40
N ARG A 336 -0.76 -60.85 5.64
CA ARG A 336 -0.12 -60.54 6.92
C ARG A 336 0.47 -61.85 7.42
N THR A 337 1.74 -61.93 7.79
CA THR A 337 2.20 -62.94 8.75
C THR A 337 3.33 -62.38 9.62
N THR A 338 3.11 -62.58 10.91
CA THR A 338 4.00 -62.41 12.06
C THR A 338 5.18 -63.37 11.98
N ASN A 339 6.29 -63.03 12.63
CA ASN A 339 7.02 -63.94 13.54
C ASN A 339 7.95 -63.13 14.45
N GLU A 340 8.06 -63.63 15.68
CA GLU A 340 8.70 -63.08 16.86
C GLU A 340 10.22 -63.35 16.90
N ASP A 341 10.88 -62.53 17.72
CA ASP A 341 12.08 -62.76 18.54
C ASP A 341 13.44 -63.14 17.93
N GLY A 342 14.48 -62.36 18.28
CA GLY A 342 15.87 -62.81 18.23
C GLY A 342 16.95 -61.72 18.14
N GLU A 343 17.30 -61.14 19.29
CA GLU A 343 18.62 -60.60 19.69
C GLU A 343 19.42 -59.56 18.86
N ALA A 344 20.03 -58.67 19.64
CA ALA A 344 20.72 -57.45 19.26
C ALA A 344 22.17 -57.67 18.75
N THR A 345 22.58 -56.86 17.78
CA THR A 345 23.98 -56.43 17.62
C THR A 345 24.03 -54.93 17.30
N LEU A 346 24.53 -54.13 18.24
CA LEU A 346 24.80 -52.69 18.09
C LEU A 346 26.09 -52.50 17.31
N GLY A 347 26.01 -51.95 16.10
CA GLY A 347 27.16 -51.44 15.36
C GLY A 347 27.71 -50.15 15.99
N PRO A 348 29.00 -49.81 15.77
CA PRO A 348 29.62 -48.64 16.38
C PRO A 348 29.01 -47.33 15.83
N PRO A 349 28.95 -46.26 16.65
CA PRO A 349 28.37 -44.99 16.23
C PRO A 349 29.24 -44.30 15.15
N PRO A 350 28.62 -43.53 14.24
CA PRO A 350 29.35 -42.78 13.22
C PRO A 350 30.23 -41.68 13.87
N PRO A 351 31.36 -41.30 13.23
CA PRO A 351 32.25 -40.27 13.77
C PRO A 351 31.57 -38.90 13.85
N PRO A 352 31.93 -38.06 14.83
CA PRO A 352 31.38 -36.72 14.96
C PRO A 352 31.73 -35.85 13.75
N LYS A 353 30.72 -35.14 13.22
CA LYS A 353 30.91 -34.15 12.16
C LYS A 353 31.90 -33.07 12.62
N PRO A 354 32.79 -32.57 11.75
CA PRO A 354 33.73 -31.50 12.12
C PRO A 354 32.97 -30.26 12.57
N GLN A 355 33.34 -29.74 13.74
CA GLN A 355 32.82 -28.48 14.27
C GLN A 355 33.17 -27.35 13.29
N ALA A 356 32.16 -26.61 12.85
CA ALA A 356 32.36 -25.35 12.15
C ALA A 356 33.12 -24.39 13.09
N PRO A 357 34.06 -23.57 12.57
CA PRO A 357 34.74 -22.57 13.39
C PRO A 357 33.71 -21.62 14.01
N PRO A 358 34.00 -21.05 15.19
CA PRO A 358 33.05 -20.18 15.86
C PRO A 358 32.70 -19.03 14.93
N ALA A 359 31.42 -18.90 14.62
CA ALA A 359 30.91 -17.69 13.98
C ALA A 359 31.32 -16.54 14.89
N THR A 360 32.16 -15.65 14.37
CA THR A 360 32.26 -14.29 14.88
C THR A 360 30.83 -13.78 14.94
N HIS A 361 30.32 -13.56 16.14
CA HIS A 361 29.10 -12.78 16.34
C HIS A 361 29.41 -11.35 15.87
N ASP A 362 29.38 -11.16 14.56
CA ASP A 362 29.16 -9.85 13.99
C ASP A 362 27.73 -9.48 14.38
N ASP A 363 27.66 -8.46 15.21
CA ASP A 363 26.47 -7.89 15.81
C ASP A 363 25.42 -7.52 14.74
N GLU A 364 24.47 -8.44 14.48
CA GLU A 364 23.32 -8.24 13.57
C GLU A 364 22.37 -7.12 14.04
N SER A 365 22.62 -6.50 15.21
CA SER A 365 21.79 -5.42 15.75
C SER A 365 21.92 -4.07 15.02
N MET A 366 22.86 -3.92 14.08
CA MET A 366 23.21 -2.62 13.44
C MET A 366 22.72 -2.40 11.99
N THR A 367 21.81 -3.23 11.46
CA THR A 367 21.34 -3.13 10.06
C THR A 367 20.19 -2.13 9.84
N PHE A 368 19.49 -1.74 10.90
CA PHE A 368 18.34 -0.82 10.84
C PHE A 368 18.57 0.42 11.69
N VAL A 369 17.97 1.53 11.27
CA VAL A 369 17.93 2.79 12.03
C VAL A 369 16.49 3.07 12.40
N GLU A 370 16.32 3.49 13.66
CA GLU A 370 15.03 3.88 14.23
C GLU A 370 15.05 5.38 14.53
N SER A 371 14.00 6.10 14.16
CA SER A 371 13.84 7.52 14.48
C SER A 371 12.44 7.76 15.00
N TRP A 372 12.34 8.24 16.25
CA TRP A 372 11.05 8.51 16.89
C TRP A 372 10.63 9.97 16.68
N LEU A 373 9.40 10.17 16.23
CA LEU A 373 8.74 11.48 16.25
C LEU A 373 7.68 11.48 17.35
N ARG A 374 7.67 12.54 18.17
CA ARG A 374 6.77 12.70 19.31
C ARG A 374 6.25 14.14 19.37
N ILE A 375 4.95 14.30 19.60
CA ILE A 375 4.32 15.58 19.92
C ILE A 375 3.77 15.55 21.36
N ALA A 376 3.66 16.73 21.99
CA ALA A 376 3.25 16.83 23.38
C ALA A 376 1.84 16.28 23.62
N SER A 377 1.67 15.43 24.65
CA SER A 377 0.44 14.73 25.00
C SER A 377 -0.73 15.63 25.41
N GLN A 378 -0.47 16.90 25.76
CA GLN A 378 -1.49 17.89 26.07
C GLN A 378 -1.21 19.21 25.35
N PRO A 379 -2.21 19.82 24.70
CA PRO A 379 -2.14 21.22 24.30
C PRO A 379 -1.96 22.10 25.56
N PRO A 380 -1.22 23.22 25.47
CA PRO A 380 -1.20 24.23 26.54
C PRO A 380 -2.62 24.62 26.99
N ALA A 381 -2.79 24.97 28.26
CA ALA A 381 -4.09 25.42 28.76
C ALA A 381 -4.58 26.63 27.93
N GLY A 382 -5.78 26.51 27.34
CA GLY A 382 -6.37 27.54 26.48
C GLY A 382 -6.22 27.31 24.97
N THR A 383 -5.57 26.23 24.53
CA THR A 383 -5.49 25.87 23.10
C THR A 383 -6.85 25.36 22.59
N THR A 384 -7.36 25.93 21.50
CA THR A 384 -8.59 25.47 20.86
C THR A 384 -8.33 24.15 20.10
N MET A 385 -9.37 23.34 19.82
CA MET A 385 -9.23 22.10 19.05
C MET A 385 -8.57 22.31 17.68
N ALA A 386 -8.74 23.50 17.07
CA ALA A 386 -8.11 23.89 15.81
C ALA A 386 -6.60 24.17 15.91
N GLN A 387 -6.08 24.40 17.11
CA GLN A 387 -4.66 24.68 17.38
C GLN A 387 -3.90 23.43 17.85
N VAL A 388 -4.57 22.26 17.92
CA VAL A 388 -3.92 21.01 18.29
C VAL A 388 -3.08 20.53 17.11
N LYS A 389 -1.76 20.54 17.27
CA LYS A 389 -0.81 20.06 16.27
C LYS A 389 -1.11 18.60 15.91
N GLU A 390 -1.28 18.33 14.62
CA GLU A 390 -1.42 16.96 14.10
C GLU A 390 -0.02 16.39 13.85
N ILE A 391 0.26 15.18 14.35
CA ILE A 391 1.58 14.52 14.18
C ILE A 391 1.91 14.30 12.70
N GLU A 392 0.89 14.21 11.84
CA GLU A 392 1.03 14.15 10.39
C GLU A 392 1.86 15.30 9.82
N GLU A 393 1.84 16.51 10.40
CA GLU A 393 2.69 17.61 9.95
C GLU A 393 4.19 17.25 10.04
N ASP A 394 4.60 16.69 11.18
CA ASP A 394 5.98 16.30 11.43
C ASP A 394 6.37 15.04 10.63
N ILE A 395 5.43 14.10 10.46
CA ILE A 395 5.62 12.92 9.63
C ILE A 395 5.90 13.34 8.18
N ILE A 396 5.08 14.26 7.63
CA ILE A 396 5.25 14.71 6.25
C ILE A 396 6.52 15.53 6.09
N ALA A 397 6.84 16.42 7.03
CA ALA A 397 8.10 17.16 7.00
C ALA A 397 9.33 16.24 6.96
N GLU A 398 9.34 15.20 7.80
CA GLU A 398 10.43 14.22 7.85
C GLU A 398 10.48 13.35 6.58
N LEU A 399 9.32 12.92 6.06
CA LEU A 399 9.26 12.17 4.79
C LEU A 399 9.74 13.01 3.60
N VAL A 400 9.36 14.27 3.53
CA VAL A 400 9.83 15.19 2.48
C VAL A 400 11.35 15.33 2.54
N ARG A 401 11.92 15.51 3.75
CA ARG A 401 13.38 15.57 3.94
C ARG A 401 14.07 14.29 3.46
N ARG A 402 13.57 13.11 3.86
CA ARG A 402 14.13 11.81 3.45
C ARG A 402 13.99 11.56 1.96
N HIS A 403 12.87 11.96 1.36
CA HIS A 403 12.63 11.78 -0.07
C HIS A 403 13.47 12.72 -0.93
N THR A 404 13.69 13.96 -0.50
CA THR A 404 14.64 14.87 -1.15
C THR A 404 16.04 14.27 -1.16
N ALA A 405 16.52 13.77 -0.01
CA ALA A 405 17.80 13.06 0.05
C ALA A 405 17.81 11.80 -0.84
N TRP A 406 16.69 11.05 -0.91
CA TRP A 406 16.56 9.93 -1.84
C TRP A 406 16.72 10.40 -3.30
N ILE A 407 16.09 11.49 -3.71
CA ILE A 407 16.19 12.02 -5.07
C ILE A 407 17.64 12.47 -5.38
N GLU A 408 18.30 13.15 -4.44
CA GLU A 408 19.65 13.71 -4.63
C GLU A 408 20.76 12.64 -4.65
N HIS A 409 20.59 11.56 -3.90
CA HIS A 409 21.54 10.44 -3.84
C HIS A 409 21.27 9.37 -4.92
N ALA A 410 20.90 9.80 -6.14
CA ALA A 410 20.63 8.92 -7.28
C ALA A 410 21.91 8.51 -8.00
#